data_AF-A0A8X6KF56-F1
#
_entry.id   AF-A0A8X6KF56-F1
#
_cell.length_a   1.000
_cell.length_b   1.000
_cell.length_c   1.000
_cell.angle_alpha   90.00
_cell.angle_beta   90.00
_cell.angle_gamma   90.00
#
_symmetry.space_group_name_H-M   'P 1'
#
loop_
_entity.id
_entity.type
_entity.pdbx_description
1 polymer ?
#
loop_
_entity_poly.entity_id
_entity_poly.type
_entity_poly.pdbx_seq_one_letter_code
_entity_poly.pdbx_strand_id
1 'polypeptide(L)' 'MDDGNKAFNNKLKDALISAPVLAYPEIGKQFILDTDASHESIGALLSQEIDGQECVIAYFSKCLSGSEKIIV' A
#
# COMPACT_ATOMS: atom_id res chain seq x y z
N MET A 1 -0.05 -24.29 9.37
CA MET A 1 -0.05 -23.08 10.22
C MET A 1 1.37 -22.52 10.24
N ASP A 2 1.81 -21.82 9.18
CA ASP A 2 3.15 -21.16 9.18
C ASP A 2 3.31 -20.07 8.10
N ASP A 3 2.49 -20.10 7.03
CA ASP A 3 2.66 -19.18 5.89
C ASP A 3 2.37 -17.71 6.24
N GLY A 4 1.40 -17.45 7.12
CA GLY A 4 1.07 -16.09 7.57
C GLY A 4 2.21 -15.43 8.36
N ASN A 5 2.95 -16.21 9.16
CA ASN A 5 4.06 -15.70 9.94
C ASN A 5 5.29 -15.41 9.08
N LYS A 6 5.52 -16.17 8.01
CA LYS A 6 6.62 -15.94 7.05
C LYS A 6 6.40 -14.70 6.19
N ALA A 7 5.18 -14.51 5.69
CA ALA A 7 4.83 -13.34 4.88
C ALA A 7 4.98 -12.03 5.68
N PHE A 8 4.50 -12.02 6.93
CA PHE A 8 4.60 -10.86 7.82
C PHE A 8 6.03 -10.63 8.35
N ASN A 9 6.76 -11.68 8.78
CA ASN A 9 8.05 -11.48 9.45
C ASN A 9 9.23 -11.22 8.52
N ASN A 10 9.24 -11.75 7.30
CA ASN A 10 10.40 -11.59 6.43
C ASN A 10 10.11 -10.56 5.34
N LYS A 11 9.12 -10.78 4.48
CA LYS A 11 8.86 -9.87 3.34
C LYS A 11 8.37 -8.49 3.77
N LEU A 12 7.41 -8.43 4.69
CA LEU A 12 6.87 -7.13 5.10
C LEU A 12 7.87 -6.35 5.96
N LYS A 13 8.59 -7.01 6.87
CA LYS A 13 9.65 -6.34 7.64
C LYS A 13 10.76 -5.83 6.74
N ASP A 14 11.23 -6.65 5.79
CA ASP A 14 12.27 -6.24 4.84
C ASP A 14 11.81 -5.07 3.97
N ALA A 15 10.55 -5.09 3.49
CA ALA A 15 9.97 -3.98 2.73
C ALA A 15 9.78 -2.71 3.58
N LEU A 16 9.50 -2.84 4.88
CA LEU A 16 9.37 -1.69 5.80
C LEU A 16 10.73 -1.05 6.13
N ILE A 17 11.80 -1.84 6.24
CA ILE A 17 13.15 -1.31 6.48
C ILE A 17 13.83 -0.82 5.20
N SER A 18 13.41 -1.33 4.03
CA SER A 18 13.90 -0.90 2.72
C SER A 18 12.96 0.07 2.01
N ALA A 19 11.90 0.55 2.69
CA ALA A 19 10.85 1.34 2.06
C ALA A 19 11.48 2.57 1.38
N PRO A 20 11.06 2.90 0.14
CA PRO A 20 11.52 4.12 -0.51
C PRO A 20 11.19 5.31 0.39
N VAL A 21 12.07 6.32 0.38
CA VAL A 21 11.87 7.56 1.13
C VAL A 21 10.52 8.13 0.70
N LEU A 22 9.54 8.12 1.62
CA LEU A 22 8.24 8.72 1.37
C LEU A 22 8.44 10.21 1.16
N ALA A 23 7.94 10.73 0.04
CA ALA A 23 7.98 12.14 -0.23
C ALA A 23 6.91 12.88 0.57
N TYR A 24 7.19 14.13 0.91
CA TYR A 24 6.22 14.99 1.59
C TYR A 24 5.15 15.44 0.59
N PRO A 25 3.86 15.39 0.94
CA PRO A 25 2.79 15.76 0.02
C PRO A 25 2.81 17.27 -0.30
N GLU A 26 2.70 17.60 -1.57
CA GLU A 26 2.51 18.97 -2.04
C GLU A 26 1.02 19.25 -2.18
N ILE A 27 0.47 19.92 -1.16
CA ILE A 27 -0.95 20.28 -1.12
C ILE A 27 -1.28 21.21 -2.29
N GLY A 28 -2.35 20.88 -3.02
CA GLY A 28 -2.81 21.63 -4.20
C GLY A 28 -2.28 21.10 -5.53
N LYS A 29 -1.35 20.13 -5.52
CA LYS A 29 -1.02 19.32 -6.70
C LYS A 29 -1.91 18.08 -6.76
N GLN A 30 -2.02 17.49 -7.96
CA GLN A 30 -2.79 16.27 -8.15
C GLN A 30 -2.15 15.10 -7.41
N PHE A 31 -3.00 14.21 -6.92
CA PHE A 31 -2.60 12.94 -6.35
C PHE A 31 -2.95 11.82 -7.33
N ILE A 32 -2.06 10.84 -7.41
CA ILE A 32 -2.25 9.59 -8.14
C ILE A 32 -2.53 8.53 -7.09
N LEU A 33 -3.61 7.77 -7.29
CA LEU A 33 -4.03 6.70 -6.40
C LEU A 33 -4.15 5.41 -7.19
N ASP A 34 -3.20 4.51 -6.99
CA ASP A 34 -3.27 3.15 -7.51
C ASP A 34 -3.88 2.24 -6.46
N THR A 35 -4.82 1.40 -6.87
CA THR A 35 -5.50 0.46 -5.97
C THR A 35 -5.49 -0.93 -6.54
N ASP A 36 -5.24 -1.93 -5.69
CA ASP A 36 -5.39 -3.35 -6.01
C ASP A 36 -6.24 -4.02 -4.93
N ALA A 37 -7.09 -4.97 -5.32
CA ALA A 37 -8.00 -5.62 -4.40
C ALA A 37 -8.17 -7.10 -4.70
N SER A 38 -8.30 -7.88 -3.64
CA SER A 38 -8.66 -9.29 -3.65
C SER A 38 -9.93 -9.51 -2.82
N HIS A 39 -10.46 -10.74 -2.82
CA HIS A 39 -11.59 -11.13 -1.97
C HIS A 39 -11.32 -10.95 -0.47
N GLU A 40 -10.05 -10.90 -0.06
CA GLU A 40 -9.63 -10.89 1.34
C GLU A 40 -9.05 -9.55 1.79
N SER A 41 -8.56 -8.71 0.87
CA SER A 41 -7.82 -7.49 1.22
C SER A 41 -7.87 -6.44 0.10
N ILE A 42 -7.65 -5.18 0.49
CA ILE A 42 -7.43 -4.05 -0.42
C ILE A 42 -6.06 -3.46 -0.12
N GLY A 43 -5.32 -3.12 -1.18
CA GLY A 43 -4.09 -2.33 -1.16
C GLY A 43 -4.26 -1.05 -1.96
N ALA A 44 -3.56 0.01 -1.57
CA ALA A 44 -3.46 1.24 -2.32
C ALA A 44 -2.09 1.91 -2.16
N LEU A 45 -1.68 2.64 -3.20
CA LEU A 45 -0.49 3.47 -3.28
C LEU A 45 -0.93 4.90 -3.58
N LEU A 46 -0.51 5.85 -2.75
CA LEU A 46 -0.72 7.27 -2.98
C LEU A 46 0.62 7.88 -3.41
N SER A 47 0.64 8.51 -4.58
CA SER A 47 1.83 9.15 -5.15
C SER A 47 1.49 10.53 -5.73
N GLN A 48 2.54 11.32 -6.00
CA GLN A 48 2.45 12.61 -6.70
C GLN A 48 3.62 12.75 -7.67
N GLU A 49 3.44 13.48 -8.76
CA GLU A 49 4.56 13.91 -9.60
C GLU A 49 5.27 15.10 -8.92
N ILE A 50 6.52 14.88 -8.51
CA ILE A 50 7.41 15.86 -7.90
C ILE A 50 8.65 15.95 -8.79
N ASP A 51 8.95 17.16 -9.28
CA ASP A 51 10.07 17.42 -10.18
C ASP A 51 10.13 16.50 -11.43
N GLY A 52 8.95 16.13 -11.95
CA GLY A 52 8.82 15.27 -13.14
C GLY A 52 9.03 13.78 -12.85
N GLN A 53 9.06 13.37 -11.58
CA GLN A 53 9.14 11.98 -11.15
C GLN A 53 7.99 11.64 -10.21
N GLU A 54 7.36 10.50 -10.44
CA GLU A 54 6.35 9.99 -9.54
C GLU A 54 7.00 9.54 -8.22
N CYS A 55 6.62 10.20 -7.13
CA CYS A 55 7.14 9.99 -5.80
C CYS A 55 6.03 9.45 -4.90
N VAL A 56 6.33 8.39 -4.16
CA VAL A 56 5.38 7.77 -3.24
C VAL A 56 5.20 8.63 -2.00
N ILE A 57 3.95 8.95 -1.68
CA ILE A 57 3.56 9.69 -0.48
C ILE A 57 3.17 8.72 0.64
N ALA A 58 2.37 7.70 0.32
CA ALA A 58 1.89 6.75 1.32
C ALA A 58 1.48 5.41 0.71
N TYR A 59 1.56 4.36 1.54
CA TYR A 59 0.98 3.05 1.26
C TYR A 59 -0.20 2.80 2.20
N PHE A 60 -1.24 2.17 1.67
CA PHE A 60 -2.39 1.71 2.44
C PHE A 60 -2.64 0.24 2.16
N SER A 61 -2.95 -0.53 3.21
CA SER A 61 -3.44 -1.90 3.05
C SER A 61 -4.39 -2.23 4.19
N LYS A 62 -5.46 -2.97 3.87
CA LYS A 62 -6.47 -3.38 4.83
C LYS A 62 -6.99 -4.78 4.47
N CYS A 63 -7.01 -5.68 5.44
CA CYS A 63 -7.77 -6.93 5.34
C CYS A 63 -9.27 -6.65 5.52
N LEU A 64 -10.10 -7.21 4.65
CA LEU A 64 -11.54 -7.03 4.66
C LEU A 64 -12.17 -7.79 5.83
N SER A 65 -13.08 -7.15 6.56
CA SER A 65 -13.91 -7.82 7.56
C SER A 65 -14.92 -8.74 6.88
N GLY A 66 -15.53 -9.67 7.63
CA GLY A 66 -16.49 -10.62 7.08
C GLY A 66 -17.63 -9.99 6.27
N SER A 67 -18.08 -8.79 6.66
CA SER A 67 -19.12 -8.03 5.95
C SER A 67 -18.62 -7.27 4.72
N GLU A 68 -17.31 -7.10 4.58
CA GLU A 68 -16.66 -6.40 3.46
C GLU A 68 -16.10 -7.39 2.42
N LYS A 69 -16.05 -8.69 2.74
CA LYS A 69 -15.62 -9.74 1.82
C LYS A 69 -16.70 -9.99 0.78
N ILE A 70 -16.28 -9.99 -0.49
CA ILE A 70 -17.14 -10.39 -1.59
C ILE A 70 -17.15 -11.92 -1.66
N ILE A 71 -18.26 -12.52 -1.24
CA ILE A 71 -18.56 -13.94 -1.48
C ILE A 71 -19.32 -13.98 -2.80
N VAL A 72 -18.69 -14.55 -3.84
CA VAL A 72 -19.36 -14.85 -5.13
C VAL A 72 -19.72 -16.32 -5.16
#